data_AF-A0A5S9IWA6-F1
#
_entry.id   AF-A0A5S9IWA6-F1
#
_cell.length_a   1.000
_cell.length_b   1.000
_cell.length_c   1.000
_cell.angle_alpha   90.00
_cell.angle_beta   90.00
_cell.angle_gamma   90.00
#
_symmetry.space_group_name_H-M   'P 1'
#
loop_
_entity.id
_entity.type
_entity.pdbx_description
1 polymer ?
#
loop_
_entity_poly.entity_id
_entity_poly.type
_entity_poly.pdbx_seq_one_letter_code
_entity_poly.pdbx_strand_id
1 'polypeptide(L)'
;MKIVQKFPANPNMVIFFIPQQQTTKMAEMFATAAKARTHLFAHYFFEIDGVRRVQITRYEIRVFKRKDLHVWDEILPQIVKTIKNIFPQAQISPWQESAEKLTRIFPGKNEKREVYEGVEVANAHPIAKSLFRVCGVERVILDIDHIEVKLCSIFPVSAVWSEVAKVLE
;
A
#
# COMPACT_ATOMS: atom_id res chain seq x y z
N MET A 1 -0.98 6.49 -15.03
CA MET A 1 -0.60 5.64 -13.88
C MET A 1 -1.54 4.45 -13.80
N LYS A 2 -1.05 3.23 -13.53
CA LYS A 2 -1.92 2.05 -13.34
C LYS A 2 -2.29 1.89 -11.87
N ILE A 3 -3.58 1.84 -11.55
CA ILE A 3 -4.12 1.51 -10.23
C ILE A 3 -4.78 0.14 -10.34
N VAL A 4 -4.58 -0.72 -9.35
CA VAL A 4 -5.17 -2.06 -9.32
C VAL A 4 -6.26 -2.11 -8.25
N GLN A 5 -7.45 -2.59 -8.61
CA GLN A 5 -8.59 -2.73 -7.70
C GLN A 5 -8.76 -4.19 -7.30
N LYS A 6 -8.82 -4.47 -6.00
CA LYS A 6 -9.03 -5.82 -5.46
C LYS A 6 -10.19 -5.86 -4.47
N PHE A 7 -11.00 -6.90 -4.57
CA PHE A 7 -11.93 -7.30 -3.52
C PHE A 7 -11.26 -8.41 -2.69
N PRO A 8 -10.81 -8.12 -1.47
CA PRO A 8 -10.22 -9.11 -0.57
C PRO A 8 -11.32 -10.02 0.01
N ALA A 9 -10.92 -11.04 0.77
CA ALA A 9 -11.86 -11.95 1.45
C ALA A 9 -12.84 -11.24 2.40
N ASN A 10 -12.53 -10.04 2.88
CA ASN A 10 -13.48 -9.21 3.62
C ASN A 10 -14.46 -8.54 2.64
N PRO A 11 -15.76 -8.91 2.64
CA PRO A 11 -16.73 -8.42 1.66
C PRO A 11 -17.07 -6.93 1.82
N ASN A 12 -16.70 -6.33 2.96
CA ASN A 12 -16.95 -4.92 3.25
C ASN A 12 -15.75 -4.02 2.93
N MET A 13 -14.73 -4.53 2.26
CA MET A 13 -13.54 -3.78 1.86
C MET A 13 -13.32 -3.83 0.36
N VAL A 14 -12.85 -2.72 -0.21
CA VAL A 14 -12.19 -2.68 -1.51
C VAL A 14 -10.81 -2.05 -1.34
N ILE A 15 -9.82 -2.61 -2.04
CA ILE A 15 -8.43 -2.14 -2.00
C ILE A 15 -8.09 -1.56 -3.36
N PHE A 16 -7.59 -0.32 -3.38
CA PHE A 16 -6.96 0.30 -4.53
C PHE A 16 -5.48 0.38 -4.28
N PHE A 17 -4.73 -0.30 -5.12
CA PHE A 17 -3.29 -0.28 -5.06
C PHE A 17 -2.72 0.79 -5.98
N ILE A 18 -1.83 1.61 -5.43
CA ILE A 18 -1.32 2.81 -6.07
C ILE A 18 0.21 2.73 -6.12
N PRO A 19 0.83 2.89 -7.30
CA PRO A 19 2.28 2.73 -7.47
C PRO A 19 3.09 3.92 -6.91
N GLN A 20 2.41 4.92 -6.35
CA GLN A 20 3.02 6.05 -5.66
C GLN A 20 2.81 5.92 -4.16
N GLN A 21 3.76 6.39 -3.37
CA GLN A 21 3.64 6.39 -1.93
C GLN A 21 2.58 7.42 -1.47
N GLN A 22 1.60 6.97 -0.68
CA GLN A 22 0.48 7.78 -0.20
C GLN A 22 0.69 8.35 1.20
N THR A 23 1.49 7.68 2.04
CA THR A 23 1.81 8.09 3.40
C THR A 23 3.20 7.61 3.79
N THR A 24 3.85 8.31 4.72
CA THR A 24 5.13 7.88 5.32
C THR A 24 4.93 6.85 6.44
N LYS A 25 3.75 6.87 7.07
CA LYS A 25 3.38 5.93 8.14
C LYS A 25 3.10 4.53 7.58
N MET A 26 3.13 3.53 8.45
CA MET A 26 2.76 2.17 8.08
C MET A 26 1.29 2.09 7.65
N ALA A 27 0.40 2.68 8.46
CA ALA A 27 -1.02 2.76 8.18
C ALA A 27 -1.64 3.97 8.88
N GLU A 28 -2.58 4.61 8.21
CA GLU A 28 -3.44 5.66 8.75
C GLU A 28 -4.89 5.21 8.62
N MET A 29 -5.63 5.26 9.73
CA MET A 29 -7.01 4.80 9.77
C MET A 29 -7.93 5.95 10.14
N PHE A 30 -8.90 6.21 9.27
CA PHE A 30 -9.86 7.29 9.43
C PHE A 30 -11.25 6.70 9.55
N ALA A 31 -11.96 7.06 10.62
CA ALA A 31 -13.33 6.61 10.89
C ALA A 31 -14.39 7.68 10.60
N THR A 32 -13.99 8.93 10.37
CA THR A 32 -14.89 10.05 10.10
C THR A 32 -14.23 11.06 9.15
N ALA A 33 -15.05 11.84 8.44
CA ALA A 33 -14.58 12.93 7.59
C ALA A 33 -13.69 13.93 8.34
N ALA A 34 -14.08 14.31 9.56
CA ALA A 34 -13.33 15.26 10.40
C ALA A 34 -11.91 14.75 10.72
N LYS A 35 -11.77 13.46 11.08
CA LYS A 35 -10.45 12.85 11.30
C LYS A 35 -9.64 12.72 10.01
N ALA A 36 -10.31 12.52 8.88
CA ALA A 36 -9.68 12.34 7.57
C ALA A 36 -9.15 13.65 6.96
N ARG A 37 -9.55 14.83 7.48
CA ARG A 37 -9.06 16.14 7.01
C ARG A 37 -7.58 16.36 7.24
N THR A 38 -6.94 15.61 8.14
CA THR A 38 -5.49 15.65 8.35
C THR A 38 -4.70 14.99 7.22
N HIS A 39 -5.39 14.28 6.33
CA HIS A 39 -4.79 13.64 5.15
C HIS A 39 -5.29 14.32 3.87
N LEU A 40 -4.40 14.43 2.87
CA LEU A 40 -4.58 15.25 1.67
C LEU A 40 -5.93 15.04 0.97
N PHE A 41 -6.35 13.78 0.83
CA PHE A 41 -7.55 13.42 0.06
C PHE A 41 -8.50 12.44 0.78
N ALA A 42 -8.17 11.95 1.98
CA ALA A 42 -8.92 10.84 2.58
C ALA A 42 -10.36 11.24 2.95
N HIS A 43 -10.61 12.53 3.19
CA HIS A 43 -11.92 13.06 3.52
C HIS A 43 -12.93 12.98 2.36
N TYR A 44 -12.49 13.03 1.10
CA TYR A 44 -13.38 12.96 -0.07
C TYR A 44 -14.16 11.65 -0.15
N PHE A 45 -13.61 10.55 0.39
CA PHE A 45 -14.34 9.28 0.41
C PHE A 45 -15.52 9.29 1.38
N PHE A 46 -15.50 10.13 2.41
CA PHE A 46 -16.61 10.23 3.37
C PHE A 46 -17.78 11.08 2.86
N GLU A 47 -17.65 11.67 1.67
CA GLU A 47 -18.77 12.32 0.96
C GLU A 47 -19.67 11.30 0.27
N ILE A 48 -19.20 10.05 0.11
CA ILE A 48 -19.94 8.95 -0.50
C ILE A 48 -20.78 8.28 0.58
N ASP A 49 -22.11 8.37 0.48
CA ASP A 49 -23.00 7.66 1.40
C ASP A 49 -22.71 6.15 1.35
N GLY A 50 -22.57 5.55 2.52
CA GLY A 50 -22.17 4.16 2.65
C GLY A 50 -20.69 3.90 2.96
N VAL A 51 -19.80 4.89 2.82
CA VAL A 51 -18.41 4.74 3.26
C VAL A 51 -18.34 4.89 4.79
N ARG A 52 -17.85 3.83 5.46
CA ARG A 52 -17.72 3.78 6.92
C ARG A 52 -16.33 4.17 7.39
N ARG A 53 -15.31 3.76 6.65
CA ARG A 53 -13.90 3.88 7.09
C ARG A 53 -13.00 3.91 5.88
N VAL A 54 -11.91 4.66 5.98
CA VAL A 54 -10.82 4.67 5.00
C VAL A 54 -9.53 4.35 5.73
N GLN A 55 -8.71 3.49 5.15
CA GLN A 55 -7.36 3.22 5.63
C GLN A 55 -6.38 3.49 4.48
N ILE A 56 -5.37 4.31 4.75
CA ILE A 56 -4.29 4.60 3.82
C ILE A 56 -3.05 3.87 4.32
N THR A 57 -2.43 3.08 3.46
CA THR A 57 -1.07 2.55 3.66
C THR A 57 -0.19 3.12 2.56
N ARG A 58 1.10 2.79 2.56
CA ARG A 58 2.04 3.35 1.57
C ARG A 58 1.57 3.23 0.13
N TYR A 59 1.08 2.07 -0.27
CA TYR A 59 0.73 1.79 -1.67
C TYR A 59 -0.71 1.33 -1.81
N GLU A 60 -1.54 1.55 -0.79
CA GLU A 60 -2.94 1.09 -0.81
C GLU A 60 -3.87 2.13 -0.19
N ILE A 61 -5.02 2.31 -0.85
CA ILE A 61 -6.21 2.92 -0.27
C ILE A 61 -7.22 1.80 -0.05
N ARG A 62 -7.60 1.57 1.21
CA ARG A 62 -8.64 0.61 1.58
C ARG A 62 -9.88 1.37 1.98
N VAL A 63 -10.96 1.16 1.24
CA VAL A 63 -12.26 1.77 1.53
C VAL A 63 -13.17 0.69 2.10
N PHE A 64 -13.79 0.98 3.24
CA PHE A 64 -14.72 0.09 3.89
C PHE A 64 -16.14 0.65 3.79
N LYS A 65 -17.07 -0.18 3.34
CA LYS A 65 -18.49 0.16 3.34
C LYS A 65 -19.17 -0.14 4.67
N ARG A 66 -20.33 0.46 4.91
CA ARG A 66 -21.24 0.06 5.99
C ARG A 66 -21.68 -1.40 5.79
N LYS A 67 -22.05 -2.07 6.89
CA LYS A 67 -22.38 -3.51 6.88
C LYS A 67 -23.78 -3.82 6.33
N ASP A 68 -24.67 -2.83 6.36
CA ASP A 68 -26.05 -2.87 5.87
C ASP A 68 -26.13 -2.76 4.34
N LEU A 69 -25.11 -2.19 3.70
CA LEU A 69 -24.99 -2.23 2.24
C LEU A 69 -24.56 -3.62 1.80
N HIS A 70 -25.42 -4.33 1.07
CA HIS A 70 -25.15 -5.70 0.63
C HIS A 70 -24.26 -5.77 -0.62
N VAL A 71 -24.35 -4.78 -1.51
CA VAL A 71 -23.68 -4.79 -2.83
C VAL A 71 -22.78 -3.56 -3.00
N TRP A 72 -21.69 -3.71 -3.75
CA TRP A 72 -20.76 -2.60 -4.04
C TRP A 72 -21.26 -1.69 -5.17
N ASP A 73 -22.26 -2.11 -5.92
CA ASP A 73 -22.69 -1.48 -7.18
C ASP A 73 -23.09 -0.01 -7.03
N GLU A 74 -23.65 0.38 -5.89
CA GLU A 74 -24.11 1.76 -5.63
C GLU A 74 -22.97 2.72 -5.28
N ILE A 75 -21.95 2.23 -4.58
CA ILE A 75 -20.88 3.06 -4.00
C ILE A 75 -19.57 2.97 -4.77
N LEU A 76 -19.29 1.83 -5.40
CA LEU A 76 -18.04 1.60 -6.11
C LEU A 76 -17.81 2.58 -7.26
N PRO A 77 -18.81 2.90 -8.12
CA PRO A 77 -18.62 3.90 -9.17
C PRO A 77 -18.24 5.27 -8.61
N GLN A 78 -18.79 5.65 -7.45
CA GLN A 78 -18.47 6.91 -6.77
C GLN A 78 -17.05 6.88 -6.20
N ILE A 79 -16.63 5.78 -5.58
CA ILE A 79 -15.26 5.60 -5.09
C ILE A 79 -14.27 5.68 -6.25
N VAL A 80 -14.56 4.99 -7.37
CA VAL A 80 -13.75 5.03 -8.59
C VAL A 80 -13.66 6.45 -9.16
N LYS A 81 -14.77 7.20 -9.16
CA LYS A 81 -14.78 8.62 -9.54
C LYS A 81 -13.89 9.44 -8.63
N THR A 82 -13.98 9.28 -7.31
CA THR A 82 -13.11 9.97 -6.34
C THR A 82 -11.63 9.64 -6.57
N ILE A 83 -11.29 8.36 -6.80
CA ILE A 83 -9.92 7.96 -7.14
C ILE A 83 -9.45 8.63 -8.43
N LYS A 84 -10.27 8.68 -9.49
CA LYS A 84 -9.92 9.36 -10.74
C LYS A 84 -9.79 10.88 -10.56
N ASN A 85 -10.55 11.49 -9.66
CA ASN A 85 -10.39 12.92 -9.36
C ASN A 85 -9.06 13.21 -8.65
N ILE A 86 -8.66 12.35 -7.70
CA ILE A 86 -7.37 12.45 -7.00
C ILE A 86 -6.21 12.14 -7.96
N PHE A 87 -6.41 11.18 -8.87
CA PHE A 87 -5.41 10.74 -9.85
C PHE A 87 -5.98 10.81 -11.28
N PRO A 88 -6.02 11.99 -11.93
CA PRO A 88 -6.68 12.19 -13.23
C PRO A 88 -6.19 11.28 -14.36
N GLN A 89 -4.91 10.88 -14.32
CA GLN A 89 -4.29 9.99 -15.31
C GLN A 89 -4.32 8.51 -14.89
N ALA A 90 -5.14 8.13 -13.91
CA ALA A 90 -5.22 6.76 -13.43
C ALA A 90 -6.05 5.87 -14.37
N GLN A 91 -5.44 4.76 -14.79
CA GLN A 91 -6.12 3.63 -15.39
C GLN A 91 -6.36 2.60 -14.28
N ILE A 92 -7.61 2.41 -13.90
CA ILE A 92 -8.00 1.46 -12.85
C ILE A 92 -8.33 0.13 -13.52
N SER A 93 -7.67 -0.93 -13.08
CA SER A 93 -7.83 -2.29 -13.60
C SER A 93 -8.11 -3.27 -12.47
N PRO A 94 -8.91 -4.33 -12.69
CA PRO A 94 -9.11 -5.35 -11.67
C PRO A 94 -7.80 -6.10 -11.39
N TRP A 95 -7.65 -6.53 -10.14
CA TRP A 95 -6.56 -7.39 -9.69
C TRP A 95 -6.62 -8.71 -10.44
N GLN A 96 -5.49 -9.08 -11.06
CA GLN A 96 -5.25 -10.40 -11.60
C GLN A 96 -4.30 -11.12 -10.64
N GLU A 97 -4.66 -12.31 -10.16
CA GLU A 97 -3.77 -13.10 -9.32
C GLU A 97 -2.53 -13.49 -10.10
N SER A 98 -1.40 -12.82 -9.85
CA SER A 98 -0.08 -13.39 -10.13
C SER A 98 0.48 -13.98 -8.85
N ALA A 99 0.73 -15.28 -8.88
CA ALA A 99 1.25 -16.08 -7.76
C ALA A 99 2.76 -15.87 -7.53
N GLU A 100 3.21 -14.63 -7.37
CA GLU A 100 4.62 -14.35 -7.10
C GLU A 100 4.89 -14.20 -5.61
N LYS A 101 6.01 -14.77 -5.14
CA LYS A 101 6.49 -14.61 -3.77
C LYS A 101 6.84 -13.14 -3.53
N LEU A 102 5.97 -12.45 -2.80
CA LEU A 102 6.13 -11.05 -2.41
C LEU A 102 7.24 -10.85 -1.37
N THR A 103 7.67 -11.92 -0.72
CA THR A 103 8.76 -11.89 0.25
C THR A 103 9.96 -12.66 -0.27
N ARG A 104 11.16 -12.06 -0.17
CA ARG A 104 12.44 -12.73 -0.42
C ARG A 104 13.40 -12.49 0.74
N ILE A 105 14.29 -13.46 0.93
CA ILE A 105 15.34 -13.45 1.93
C ILE A 105 16.67 -13.38 1.18
N PHE A 106 17.51 -12.45 1.60
CA PHE A 106 18.85 -12.21 1.08
C PHE A 106 19.88 -12.47 2.17
N PRO A 107 21.10 -12.89 1.83
CA PRO A 107 22.20 -12.89 2.80
C PRO A 107 22.46 -11.46 3.28
N GLY A 108 22.83 -11.32 4.55
CA GLY A 108 23.20 -10.04 5.14
C GLY A 108 23.62 -10.24 6.59
N LYS A 109 24.23 -9.23 7.19
CA LYS A 109 24.65 -9.31 8.60
C LYS A 109 24.21 -8.07 9.34
N ASN A 110 23.36 -8.25 10.35
CA ASN A 110 23.02 -7.20 11.31
C ASN A 110 23.40 -7.62 12.73
N GLU A 111 23.58 -6.67 13.64
CA GLU A 111 23.94 -7.02 15.03
C GLU A 111 22.76 -7.62 15.81
N LYS A 112 21.54 -7.22 15.45
CA LYS A 112 20.30 -7.63 16.09
C LYS A 112 19.16 -7.60 15.08
N ARG A 113 18.06 -8.24 15.43
CA ARG A 113 16.85 -8.18 14.61
C ARG A 113 16.21 -6.80 14.68
N GLU A 114 16.12 -6.13 13.54
CA GLU A 114 15.49 -4.82 13.37
C GLU A 114 14.43 -4.88 12.27
N VAL A 115 13.27 -4.30 12.52
CA VAL A 115 12.15 -4.28 11.57
C VAL A 115 11.89 -2.86 11.15
N TYR A 116 12.00 -2.61 9.85
CA TYR A 116 11.73 -1.33 9.24
C TYR A 116 10.45 -1.44 8.43
N GLU A 117 9.40 -0.82 8.95
CA GLU A 117 8.14 -0.63 8.24
C GLU A 117 8.08 0.82 7.76
N GLY A 118 9.15 1.17 7.03
CA GLY A 118 9.45 2.24 6.05
C GLY A 118 9.86 3.63 6.47
N VAL A 119 9.69 4.59 5.55
CA VAL A 119 10.73 5.59 5.22
C VAL A 119 11.28 6.34 6.43
N GLU A 120 10.40 6.80 7.33
CA GLU A 120 10.82 7.53 8.54
C GLU A 120 11.71 6.69 9.45
N VAL A 121 11.29 5.45 9.75
CA VAL A 121 12.05 4.53 10.61
C VAL A 121 13.29 4.01 9.86
N ALA A 122 13.17 3.80 8.56
CA ALA A 122 14.26 3.34 7.70
C ALA A 122 15.42 4.35 7.60
N ASN A 123 15.16 5.66 7.76
CA ASN A 123 16.20 6.68 7.71
C ASN A 123 17.29 6.51 8.79
N ALA A 124 16.98 5.79 9.87
CA ALA A 124 17.95 5.50 10.93
C ALA A 124 18.99 4.44 10.54
N HIS A 125 18.78 3.69 9.46
CA HIS A 125 19.68 2.60 9.05
C HIS A 125 20.03 2.70 7.55
N PRO A 126 21.33 2.73 7.15
CA PRO A 126 21.74 2.94 5.76
C PRO A 126 21.13 1.98 4.73
N ILE A 127 21.13 0.67 5.04
CA ILE A 127 20.56 -0.37 4.15
C ILE A 127 19.04 -0.21 4.03
N ALA A 128 18.33 -0.13 5.17
CA ALA A 128 16.88 0.07 5.16
C ALA A 128 16.49 1.34 4.38
N LYS A 129 17.17 2.47 4.63
CA LYS A 129 16.96 3.72 3.89
C LYS A 129 17.08 3.54 2.38
N SER A 130 18.08 2.77 1.93
CA SER A 130 18.32 2.53 0.51
C SER A 130 17.27 1.62 -0.10
N LEU A 131 16.90 0.53 0.60
CA LEU A 131 15.85 -0.38 0.16
C LEU A 131 14.48 0.31 0.08
N PHE A 132 14.17 1.22 1.00
CA PHE A 132 12.92 1.99 0.97
C PHE A 132 12.86 3.06 -0.12
N ARG A 133 13.94 3.30 -0.88
CA ARG A 133 13.89 4.08 -2.13
C ARG A 133 13.40 3.27 -3.32
N VAL A 134 13.44 1.93 -3.23
CA VAL A 134 12.92 1.07 -4.28
C VAL A 134 11.39 1.08 -4.21
N CYS A 135 10.77 1.60 -5.27
CA CYS A 135 9.31 1.63 -5.39
C CYS A 135 8.73 0.21 -5.27
N GLY A 136 7.80 0.05 -4.33
CA GLY A 136 7.17 -1.23 -4.05
C GLY A 136 7.75 -2.02 -2.90
N VAL A 137 8.85 -1.60 -2.26
CA VAL A 137 9.27 -2.17 -0.98
C VAL A 137 8.33 -1.73 0.14
N GLU A 138 7.69 -2.70 0.79
CA GLU A 138 6.71 -2.49 1.86
C GLU A 138 7.35 -2.59 3.25
N ARG A 139 8.19 -3.61 3.46
CA ARG A 139 8.86 -3.92 4.73
C ARG A 139 10.27 -4.47 4.48
N VAL A 140 11.19 -4.11 5.37
CA VAL A 140 12.54 -4.68 5.46
C VAL A 140 12.76 -5.19 6.88
N ILE A 141 13.26 -6.42 7.03
CA ILE A 141 13.74 -6.97 8.29
C ILE A 141 15.23 -7.22 8.13
N LEU A 142 16.05 -6.63 8.99
CA LEU A 142 17.46 -6.92 9.08
C LEU A 142 17.66 -7.85 10.27
N ASP A 143 18.10 -9.07 10.04
CA ASP A 143 18.40 -10.06 11.07
C ASP A 143 19.90 -10.37 11.10
N ILE A 144 20.32 -11.22 12.04
CA ILE A 144 21.75 -11.52 12.27
C ILE A 144 22.42 -12.08 11.01
N ASP A 145 21.72 -12.94 10.27
CA ASP A 145 22.29 -13.66 9.11
C ASP A 145 21.58 -13.38 7.78
N HIS A 146 20.53 -12.57 7.79
CA HIS A 146 19.74 -12.34 6.59
C HIS A 146 18.97 -11.02 6.58
N ILE A 147 18.55 -10.62 5.39
CA ILE A 147 17.68 -9.48 5.12
C ILE A 147 16.41 -10.00 4.47
N GLU A 148 15.26 -9.84 5.13
CA GLU A 148 13.95 -10.13 4.53
C GLU A 148 13.38 -8.85 3.93
N VAL A 149 13.00 -8.89 2.66
CA VAL A 149 12.31 -7.80 1.97
C VAL A 149 10.93 -8.29 1.56
N LYS A 150 9.90 -7.51 1.88
CA LYS A 150 8.53 -7.71 1.44
C LYS A 150 8.14 -6.63 0.44
N LEU A 151 7.56 -7.04 -0.68
CA LEU A 151 7.06 -6.16 -1.73
C LEU A 151 5.55 -6.01 -1.71
N CYS A 152 5.11 -4.85 -2.18
CA CYS A 152 3.73 -4.61 -2.56
C CYS A 152 3.42 -5.34 -3.87
N SER A 153 2.30 -6.06 -3.91
CA SER A 153 1.93 -6.98 -4.98
C SER A 153 1.64 -6.34 -6.35
N ILE A 154 1.69 -5.02 -6.44
CA ILE A 154 1.19 -4.27 -7.61
C ILE A 154 2.28 -3.89 -8.58
N PHE A 155 3.51 -3.97 -8.12
CA PHE A 155 4.67 -3.70 -8.92
C PHE A 155 5.09 -4.98 -9.63
N PRO A 156 5.64 -4.88 -10.86
CA PRO A 156 6.25 -6.02 -11.52
C PRO A 156 7.35 -6.58 -10.63
N VAL A 157 7.09 -7.75 -10.02
CA VAL A 157 7.91 -8.30 -8.94
C VAL A 157 9.34 -8.55 -9.42
N SER A 158 9.52 -9.03 -10.65
CA SER A 158 10.83 -9.22 -11.29
C SER A 158 11.65 -7.92 -11.38
N ALA A 159 11.02 -6.80 -11.77
CA ALA A 159 11.68 -5.51 -11.87
C ALA A 159 12.09 -4.99 -10.48
N VAL A 160 11.20 -5.09 -9.50
CA VAL A 160 11.49 -4.64 -8.14
C VAL A 160 12.60 -5.48 -7.51
N TRP A 161 12.60 -6.80 -7.70
CA TRP A 161 13.69 -7.65 -7.19
C TRP A 161 15.04 -7.34 -7.82
N SER A 162 15.06 -6.94 -9.09
CA SER A 162 16.30 -6.53 -9.76
C SER A 162 16.88 -5.27 -9.11
N GLU A 163 16.03 -4.31 -8.74
CA GLU A 163 16.46 -3.10 -8.03
C GLU A 163 16.86 -3.37 -6.58
N VAL A 164 16.15 -4.26 -5.87
CA VAL A 164 16.53 -4.69 -4.51
C VAL A 164 17.90 -5.37 -4.52
N ALA A 165 18.18 -6.24 -5.50
CA ALA A 165 19.48 -6.89 -5.63
C ALA A 165 20.62 -5.87 -5.79
N LYS A 166 20.46 -4.86 -6.65
CA LYS A 166 21.45 -3.78 -6.83
C LYS A 166 21.76 -2.98 -5.55
N VAL A 167 20.81 -2.91 -4.61
CA VAL A 167 21.01 -2.22 -3.32
C VAL A 167 21.81 -3.08 -2.33
N LEU A 168 21.78 -4.40 -2.50
CA LEU A 168 22.37 -5.38 -1.59
C LEU A 168 23.69 -5.99 -2.11
N GLU A 169 24.07 -5.71 -3.36
CA GLU A 169 25.40 -5.95 -3.94
C GLU A 169 26.45 -4.95 -3.42
#